data_AF-A0A0L7K1X3-F1
#
_entry.id   AF-A0A0L7K1X3-F1
#
_cell.length_a   1.000
_cell.length_b   1.000
_cell.length_c   1.000
_cell.angle_alpha   90.00
_cell.angle_beta   90.00
_cell.angle_gamma   90.00
#
_symmetry.space_group_name_H-M   'P 1'
#
loop_
_entity.id
_entity.type
_entity.pdbx_description
1 polymer ?
#
loop_
_entity_poly.entity_id
_entity_poly.type
_entity_poly.pdbx_seq_one_letter_code
_entity_poly.pdbx_strand_id
1 'polypeptide(L)'
;IPTVRDETGAIFIDRDPKLFGLILNFLRTRDIDLNNVNIKALKHECDYFGITPLSRRLALCDEMNHSSCGDVLFYGYLPPPLSVPNGNNGRTGNSCSRKNSTASNS
;
A
#
# COMPACT_ATOMS: atom_id res chain seq x y z
N ILE A 1 14.55 1.10 27.62
CA ILE A 1 13.62 2.10 28.19
C ILE A 1 14.21 2.54 29.54
N PRO A 2 14.52 3.83 29.73
CA PRO A 2 15.04 4.33 31.00
C PRO A 2 13.94 4.22 32.08
N THR A 3 14.24 3.55 33.19
CA THR A 3 13.24 3.29 34.25
C THR A 3 13.44 4.23 35.43
N VAL A 4 13.02 5.48 35.26
CA VAL A 4 12.76 6.35 36.42
C VAL A 4 11.44 5.90 37.03
N ARG A 5 11.44 5.68 38.35
CA ARG A 5 10.23 5.34 39.11
C ARG A 5 10.00 6.40 40.18
N ASP A 6 8.74 6.67 40.49
CA ASP A 6 8.37 7.53 41.60
C ASP A 6 8.37 6.78 42.95
N GLU A 7 8.03 7.48 44.03
CA GLU A 7 7.92 6.93 45.39
C GLU A 7 6.82 5.86 45.54
N THR A 8 5.85 5.83 44.62
CA THR A 8 4.79 4.82 44.57
C THR A 8 5.19 3.57 43.76
N GLY A 9 6.35 3.61 43.10
CA GLY A 9 6.86 2.55 42.23
C GLY A 9 6.33 2.61 40.79
N ALA A 10 5.58 3.66 40.41
CA ALA A 10 5.10 3.84 39.05
C ALA A 10 6.26 4.21 38.12
N ILE A 11 6.24 3.69 36.88
CA ILE A 11 7.28 3.96 35.87
C ILE A 11 6.94 5.26 35.14
N PHE A 12 7.92 6.16 35.05
CA PHE A 12 7.80 7.37 34.25
C PHE A 12 8.00 7.05 32.76
N ILE A 13 7.07 7.54 31.94
CA ILE A 13 7.12 7.41 30.48
C ILE A 13 7.03 8.81 29.89
N ASP A 14 8.14 9.29 29.31
CA ASP A 14 8.24 10.60 28.65
C ASP A 14 7.66 10.58 27.22
N ARG A 15 6.44 10.04 27.07
CA ARG A 15 5.74 9.88 25.77
C ARG A 15 4.29 10.35 25.87
N ASP A 16 3.63 10.47 24.72
CA ASP A 16 2.24 10.93 24.64
C ASP A 16 1.27 9.97 25.37
N PRO A 17 0.59 10.42 26.44
CA PRO A 17 -0.34 9.58 27.19
C PRO A 17 -1.55 9.13 26.37
N LYS A 18 -1.99 9.88 25.35
CA LYS A 18 -3.15 9.54 24.51
C LYS A 18 -2.84 8.36 23.59
N LEU A 19 -1.70 8.42 22.88
CA LEU A 19 -1.25 7.33 22.02
C LEU A 19 -0.87 6.09 22.84
N PHE A 20 -0.25 6.29 24.00
CA PHE A 20 0.04 5.18 24.92
C PHE A 20 -1.25 4.50 25.41
N GLY A 21 -2.31 5.26 25.68
CA GLY A 21 -3.63 4.71 26.01
C GLY A 21 -4.19 3.77 24.93
N LEU A 22 -4.07 4.16 23.66
CA LEU A 22 -4.44 3.30 22.52
C LEU A 22 -3.63 2.01 22.48
N ILE A 23 -2.31 2.11 22.68
CA ILE A 23 -1.42 0.94 22.72
C ILE A 23 -1.80 -0.01 23.87
N LEU A 24 -2.10 0.52 25.05
CA LEU A 24 -2.55 -0.28 26.18
C LEU A 24 -3.86 -1.00 25.87
N ASN A 25 -4.82 -0.32 25.24
CA ASN A 25 -6.08 -0.94 24.86
C ASN A 25 -5.87 -2.07 23.83
N PHE A 26 -5.04 -1.84 22.82
CA PHE A 26 -4.65 -2.89 21.87
C PHE A 26 -4.01 -4.10 22.57
N LEU A 27 -3.13 -3.88 23.55
CA LEU A 27 -2.52 -4.98 24.30
C LEU A 27 -3.55 -5.79 25.12
N ARG A 28 -4.63 -5.15 25.59
CA ARG A 28 -5.71 -5.80 26.36
C ARG A 28 -6.70 -6.55 25.49
N THR A 29 -7.23 -5.90 24.45
CA THR A 29 -8.35 -6.43 23.65
C THR A 29 -7.92 -7.04 22.33
N ARG A 30 -6.67 -6.81 21.90
CA ARG A 30 -6.16 -7.11 20.55
C ARG A 30 -6.88 -6.35 19.43
N ASP A 31 -7.59 -5.28 19.79
CA ASP A 31 -8.34 -4.45 18.87
C ASP A 31 -7.95 -2.97 18.96
N ILE A 32 -8.14 -2.23 17.87
CA ILE A 32 -7.78 -0.81 17.79
C ILE A 32 -8.66 -0.07 16.78
N ASP A 33 -9.22 1.05 17.22
CA ASP A 33 -9.96 1.98 16.37
C ASP A 33 -9.01 3.04 15.79
N LEU A 34 -9.08 3.22 14.47
CA LEU A 34 -8.19 4.10 13.70
C LEU A 34 -8.93 5.31 13.09
N ASN A 35 -10.25 5.45 13.28
CA ASN A 35 -11.06 6.47 12.60
C ASN A 35 -10.63 7.92 12.87
N ASN A 36 -10.03 8.21 14.03
CA ASN A 36 -9.64 9.55 14.44
C ASN A 36 -8.19 9.63 14.95
N VAL A 37 -7.33 8.75 14.45
CA VAL A 37 -5.95 8.63 14.91
C VAL A 37 -4.99 8.93 13.77
N ASN A 38 -3.95 9.73 14.04
CA ASN A 38 -2.85 9.90 13.12
C ASN A 38 -2.03 8.60 13.06
N ILE A 39 -2.19 7.85 11.97
CA ILE A 39 -1.55 6.55 11.72
C ILE A 39 -0.03 6.63 11.85
N LYS A 40 0.60 7.70 11.33
CA LYS A 40 2.06 7.87 11.39
C LYS A 40 2.54 8.07 12.82
N ALA A 41 1.87 8.94 13.58
CA ALA A 41 2.20 9.18 14.99
C ALA A 41 2.05 7.90 15.83
N LEU A 42 0.93 7.17 15.66
CA LEU A 42 0.69 5.91 16.34
C LEU A 42 1.73 4.84 15.95
N LYS A 43 2.13 4.77 14.68
CA LYS A 43 3.18 3.86 14.22
C LYS A 43 4.51 4.14 14.91
N HIS A 44 4.91 5.41 15.03
CA HIS A 44 6.13 5.79 15.75
C HIS A 44 6.11 5.35 17.21
N GLU A 45 4.97 5.47 17.90
CA GLU A 45 4.85 4.95 19.27
C GLU A 45 4.93 3.42 19.31
N CYS A 46 4.29 2.72 18.37
CA CYS A 46 4.39 1.26 18.29
C CYS A 46 5.83 0.80 18.06
N ASP A 47 6.60 1.51 17.23
CA ASP A 47 8.02 1.25 17.02
C ASP A 47 8.83 1.49 18.31
N TYR A 48 8.54 2.58 19.03
CA TYR A 48 9.20 2.91 20.30
C TYR A 48 8.96 1.84 21.39
N PHE A 49 7.72 1.37 21.54
CA PHE A 49 7.36 0.36 22.54
C PHE A 49 7.61 -1.09 22.06
N GLY A 50 8.12 -1.29 20.84
CA GLY A 50 8.43 -2.61 20.30
C GLY A 50 7.20 -3.46 19.95
N ILE A 51 6.06 -2.83 19.64
CA ILE A 51 4.81 -3.51 19.25
C ILE A 51 4.82 -3.78 17.74
N THR A 52 5.74 -4.63 17.29
CA THR A 52 5.99 -4.91 15.87
C THR A 52 4.75 -5.35 15.07
N PRO A 53 3.86 -6.23 15.58
CA PRO A 53 2.69 -6.67 14.82
C PRO A 53 1.74 -5.51 14.48
N LEU A 54 1.58 -4.56 15.40
CA LEU A 54 0.74 -3.39 15.19
C LEU A 54 1.42 -2.38 14.27
N SER A 55 2.72 -2.12 14.46
CA SER A 55 3.50 -1.24 13.57
C SER A 55 3.45 -1.70 12.10
N ARG A 56 3.63 -3.01 11.84
CA ARG A 56 3.51 -3.56 10.48
C ARG A 56 2.12 -3.36 9.89
N ARG A 57 1.06 -3.59 10.67
CA ARG A 57 -0.31 -3.33 10.22
C ARG A 57 -0.53 -1.86 9.84
N LEU A 58 -0.06 -0.94 10.68
CA LEU A 58 -0.19 0.50 10.43
C LEU A 58 0.59 0.95 9.20
N ALA A 59 1.76 0.36 8.93
CA ALA A 59 2.53 0.63 7.71
C ALA A 59 1.73 0.29 6.44
N LEU A 60 1.04 -0.87 6.43
CA LEU A 60 0.18 -1.26 5.31
C LEU A 60 -1.01 -0.30 5.13
N CYS A 61 -1.59 0.20 6.23
CA CYS A 61 -2.65 1.21 6.17
C CYS A 61 -2.16 2.52 5.55
N ASP A 62 -0.94 2.96 5.87
CA ASP A 62 -0.33 4.16 5.31
C ASP A 62 -0.03 3.99 3.81
N GLU A 63 0.54 2.85 3.41
CA GLU A 63 0.81 2.52 2.00
C GLU A 63 -0.46 2.46 1.15
N MET A 64 -1.55 1.89 1.66
CA MET A 64 -2.84 1.83 0.97
C MET A 64 -3.43 3.23 0.73
N ASN A 65 -3.21 4.16 1.67
CA ASN A 65 -3.66 5.55 1.54
C ASN A 65 -2.84 6.35 0.52
N HIS A 66 -1.63 5.89 0.20
CA HIS A 66 -0.71 6.51 -0.75
C HIS A 66 -0.68 5.82 -2.13
N SER A 67 -1.27 4.63 -2.25
CA SER A 67 -1.32 3.88 -3.50
C SER A 67 -2.43 4.41 -4.40
N SER A 68 -2.08 4.98 -5.56
CA SER A 68 -3.03 5.19 -6.66
C SER A 68 -3.36 3.83 -7.30
N CYS A 69 -4.15 3.03 -6.61
CA CYS A 69 -4.58 1.74 -7.15
C CYS A 69 -5.49 1.99 -8.37
N GLY A 70 -4.98 1.74 -9.58
CA GLY A 70 -5.82 1.37 -10.72
C GLY A 70 -5.97 2.36 -11.88
N ASP A 71 -4.87 2.74 -12.56
CA ASP A 71 -5.00 3.44 -13.86
C ASP A 71 -4.02 2.96 -14.96
N VAL A 72 -3.57 1.69 -14.92
CA VAL A 72 -2.95 1.09 -16.12
C VAL A 72 -4.01 0.32 -16.89
N LEU A 73 -4.86 1.06 -17.61
CA LEU A 73 -5.73 0.50 -18.65
C LEU A 73 -4.86 0.06 -19.84
N PHE A 74 -4.41 -1.19 -19.83
CA PHE A 74 -3.92 -1.82 -21.05
C PHE A 74 -5.13 -2.10 -21.97
N TYR A 75 -5.56 -1.10 -22.73
CA TYR A 75 -6.41 -1.36 -23.90
C TYR A 75 -5.55 -2.07 -24.95
N GLY A 76 -5.40 -3.39 -24.81
CA GLY A 76 -4.95 -4.24 -25.89
C GLY A 76 -6.01 -4.19 -26.98
N TYR A 77 -5.80 -3.36 -28.01
CA TYR A 77 -6.66 -3.34 -29.18
C TYR A 77 -6.51 -4.69 -29.89
N LEU A 78 -7.40 -5.63 -29.58
CA LEU A 78 -7.56 -6.85 -30.37
C LEU A 78 -8.18 -6.40 -31.70
N PRO A 79 -7.46 -6.48 -32.83
CA PRO A 79 -8.09 -6.23 -34.12
C PRO A 79 -9.26 -7.22 -34.26
N PRO A 80 -10.44 -6.77 -34.71
CA PRO A 80 -11.59 -7.65 -34.90
C PRO A 80 -11.18 -8.82 -35.81
N PRO A 81 -11.66 -10.05 -35.54
CA PRO A 81 -11.31 -11.21 -36.34
C PRO A 81 -11.68 -10.92 -37.80
N LEU A 82 -10.69 -10.95 -38.68
CA LEU A 82 -10.91 -10.77 -40.11
C LEU A 82 -11.89 -11.83 -40.57
N SER A 83 -13.08 -11.40 -41.00
CA SER A 83 -14.05 -12.25 -41.67
C SER A 83 -13.37 -12.80 -42.93
N VAL A 84 -13.05 -14.09 -42.92
CA VAL A 84 -12.51 -14.78 -44.08
C VAL A 84 -13.53 -14.69 -45.23
N PRO A 85 -13.18 -14.09 -46.39
CA PRO A 85 -14.03 -14.17 -47.56
C PRO A 85 -13.88 -15.57 -48.14
N ASN A 86 -14.98 -16.30 -48.18
CA ASN A 86 -15.12 -17.51 -48.97
C ASN A 86 -15.03 -17.13 -50.46
N GLY A 87 -14.03 -17.66 -51.18
CA GLY A 87 -14.05 -17.71 -52.65
C GLY A 87 -12.88 -17.02 -53.37
N ASN A 88 -11.96 -17.85 -53.86
CA ASN A 88 -11.20 -17.75 -55.11
C ASN A 88 -10.52 -16.42 -55.51
N ASN A 89 -9.18 -16.48 -55.60
CA ASN A 89 -8.38 -16.23 -56.83
C ASN A 89 -7.12 -15.34 -56.60
N GLY A 90 -5.93 -15.89 -56.88
CA GLY A 90 -4.80 -15.15 -57.49
C GLY A 90 -3.86 -14.28 -56.62
N ARG A 91 -2.67 -14.83 -56.32
CA ARG A 91 -1.30 -14.25 -56.40
C ARG A 91 -0.92 -12.90 -55.72
N THR A 92 0.31 -12.92 -55.18
CA THR A 92 1.22 -11.80 -54.77
C THR A 92 0.86 -11.09 -53.46
N GLY A 93 1.73 -10.71 -52.53
CA GLY A 93 3.19 -10.69 -52.38
C GLY A 93 3.50 -9.87 -51.11
N ASN A 94 4.57 -10.23 -50.39
CA ASN A 94 5.24 -9.56 -49.26
C ASN A 94 4.78 -8.15 -48.80
N SER A 95 4.68 -7.96 -47.47
CA SER A 95 5.77 -7.32 -46.69
C SER A 95 5.35 -7.08 -45.24
N CYS A 96 6.19 -7.56 -44.33
CA CYS A 96 6.19 -7.16 -42.94
C CYS A 96 6.67 -5.70 -42.83
N SER A 97 5.89 -4.85 -42.17
CA SER A 97 6.35 -3.53 -41.71
C SER A 97 5.90 -3.34 -40.27
N ARG A 98 6.72 -3.85 -39.33
CA ARG A 98 6.63 -3.46 -37.92
C ARG A 98 7.54 -2.24 -37.75
N LYS A 99 6.94 -1.05 -37.73
CA LYS A 99 7.61 0.13 -37.15
C LYS A 99 7.41 0.06 -35.64
N ASN A 100 8.50 -0.19 -34.93
CA ASN A 100 8.53 -0.13 -33.47
C ASN A 100 8.70 1.34 -33.07
N SER A 101 7.66 1.95 -32.51
CA SER A 101 7.76 3.28 -31.91
C SER A 101 8.00 3.13 -30.41
N THR A 102 9.24 3.38 -30.00
CA THR A 102 9.67 3.61 -28.61
C THR A 102 8.88 4.79 -28.02
N ALA A 103 8.20 4.57 -26.90
CA ALA A 103 7.68 5.65 -26.07
C ALA A 103 8.77 6.07 -25.07
N SER A 104 9.27 7.29 -25.21
CA SER A 104 10.10 7.96 -24.21
C SER A 104 9.19 8.69 -23.24
N ASN A 105 9.30 8.41 -21.94
CA ASN A 105 8.65 9.19 -20.90
C ASN A 105 9.46 10.48 -20.63
N SER A 106 8.75 11.60 -20.50
CA SER A 106 9.24 12.84 -19.86
C SER A 106 8.72 12.89 -18.43
#